data_AF-A0A3D3IBV1-F1
#
_entry.id   AF-A0A3D3IBV1-F1
#
_cell.length_a   1.000
_cell.length_b   1.000
_cell.length_c   1.000
_cell.angle_alpha   90.00
_cell.angle_beta   90.00
_cell.angle_gamma   90.00
#
_symmetry.space_group_name_H-M   'P 1'
#
loop_
_entity.id
_entity.type
_entity.pdbx_description
1 polymer ?
#
loop_
_entity_poly.entity_id
_entity_poly.type
_entity_poly.pdbx_seq_one_letter_code
_entity_poly.pdbx_strand_id
1 'polypeptide(L)'
;MKTLFKDFKQDLPASIVVFFVAVPLCLGIALASGAPLFAGIIAGIVGGIVVGIASGSPLGVSGPAAGLAVIVLSSIASLGSWQAFLTAVVLAGIIQMILGYAKAGFIAYFFPTSVIKGMLTGIGLLIILKQIPHALGWDKAEEGSLSFMQSDGQNTFSEIGKALQYFTPGAVLISVLSLAVLILWDKVLTKKHKIFQLLQGPIVVVVLGIVMNMMFQNGMLDFTLAADQVVRIPVPEDFTGFIGQFTFPDFSVLANFEVYKIAVVIAIVASLETLLCVEATDKLDPYKRITPTNR
;
A
#
# COMPACT_ATOMS: atom_id res chain seq x y z
N MET A 1 -11.67 20.27 20.22
CA MET A 1 -11.37 19.10 21.09
C MET A 1 -12.60 18.49 21.78
N LYS A 2 -13.63 19.24 22.21
CA LYS A 2 -14.82 18.67 22.90
C LYS A 2 -15.63 17.61 22.11
N THR A 3 -15.35 17.40 20.82
CA THR A 3 -16.07 16.47 19.93
C THR A 3 -15.30 15.18 19.62
N LEU A 4 -14.04 15.04 20.02
CA LEU A 4 -13.18 13.93 19.55
C LEU A 4 -13.58 12.55 20.12
N PHE A 5 -14.21 12.54 21.30
CA PHE A 5 -14.61 11.31 21.99
C PHE A 5 -16.12 11.06 21.94
N LYS A 6 -16.86 11.85 21.15
CA LYS A 6 -18.33 11.75 21.08
C LYS A 6 -18.77 10.38 20.55
N ASP A 7 -18.06 9.87 19.55
CA ASP A 7 -18.37 8.64 18.84
C ASP A 7 -17.40 7.49 19.20
N PHE A 8 -16.76 7.56 20.38
CA PHE A 8 -15.74 6.60 20.82
C PHE A 8 -16.19 5.13 20.77
N LYS A 9 -17.48 4.87 21.04
CA LYS A 9 -18.05 3.51 21.00
C LYS A 9 -18.07 2.93 19.59
N GLN A 10 -18.14 3.78 18.56
CA GLN A 10 -18.14 3.41 17.15
C GLN A 10 -16.71 3.47 16.58
N ASP A 11 -15.94 4.49 16.96
CA ASP A 11 -14.59 4.73 16.44
C ASP A 11 -13.59 3.67 16.92
N LEU A 12 -13.70 3.18 18.17
CA LEU A 12 -12.77 2.19 18.69
C LEU A 12 -12.85 0.85 17.92
N PRO A 13 -14.01 0.19 17.75
CA PRO A 13 -14.10 -1.00 16.90
C PRO A 13 -13.67 -0.75 15.45
N ALA A 14 -14.02 0.41 14.87
CA ALA A 14 -13.64 0.76 13.51
C ALA A 14 -12.11 0.91 13.36
N SER A 15 -11.44 1.55 14.33
CA SER A 15 -9.97 1.69 14.30
C SER A 15 -9.25 0.33 14.39
N ILE A 16 -9.77 -0.62 15.17
CA ILE A 16 -9.23 -1.99 15.24
C ILE A 16 -9.34 -2.69 13.88
N VAL A 17 -10.49 -2.53 13.22
CA VAL A 17 -10.72 -3.06 11.87
C VAL A 17 -9.76 -2.44 10.86
N VAL A 18 -9.67 -1.11 10.84
CA VAL A 18 -8.77 -0.38 9.95
C VAL A 18 -7.32 -0.79 10.20
N PHE A 19 -6.91 -0.94 11.46
CA PHE A 19 -5.56 -1.40 11.83
C PHE A 19 -5.25 -2.78 11.25
N PHE A 20 -6.14 -3.76 11.42
CA PHE A 20 -5.91 -5.12 10.91
C PHE A 20 -5.88 -5.20 9.38
N VAL A 21 -6.60 -4.31 8.68
CA VAL A 21 -6.51 -4.20 7.22
C VAL A 21 -5.24 -3.46 6.79
N ALA A 22 -4.89 -2.39 7.51
CA ALA A 22 -3.79 -1.50 7.14
C ALA A 22 -2.42 -2.15 7.27
N VAL A 23 -2.16 -2.96 8.30
CA VAL A 23 -0.85 -3.60 8.52
C VAL A 23 -0.37 -4.42 7.31
N PRO A 24 -1.12 -5.43 6.83
CA PRO A 24 -0.69 -6.21 5.66
C PRO A 24 -0.66 -5.36 4.38
N LEU A 25 -1.58 -4.40 4.24
CA LEU A 25 -1.61 -3.50 3.09
C LEU A 25 -0.35 -2.62 3.03
N CYS A 26 0.10 -2.07 4.16
CA CYS A 26 1.30 -1.24 4.26
C CYS A 26 2.56 -2.03 3.89
N LEU A 27 2.66 -3.28 4.34
CA LEU A 27 3.78 -4.17 3.99
C LEU A 27 3.77 -4.52 2.50
N GLY A 28 2.60 -4.91 1.98
CA GLY A 28 2.45 -5.27 0.57
C GLY A 28 2.75 -4.10 -0.38
N ILE A 29 2.32 -2.89 -0.04
CA ILE A 29 2.60 -1.70 -0.84
C ILE A 29 4.09 -1.32 -0.75
N ALA A 30 4.72 -1.42 0.43
CA ALA A 30 6.16 -1.17 0.56
C ALA A 30 6.97 -2.14 -0.30
N LEU A 31 6.64 -3.43 -0.25
CA LEU A 31 7.24 -4.47 -1.09
C LEU A 31 7.06 -4.14 -2.57
N ALA A 32 5.83 -3.83 -3.00
CA ALA A 32 5.52 -3.45 -4.38
C ALA A 32 6.14 -2.12 -4.82
N SER A 33 6.66 -1.32 -3.89
CA SER A 33 7.35 -0.06 -4.18
C SER A 33 8.87 -0.22 -4.22
N GLY A 34 9.41 -1.41 -3.97
CA GLY A 34 10.85 -1.63 -3.76
C GLY A 34 11.41 -0.86 -2.55
N ALA A 35 10.54 -0.44 -1.64
CA ALA A 35 10.92 0.30 -0.45
C ALA A 35 11.20 -0.66 0.72
N PRO A 36 12.00 -0.26 1.71
CA PRO A 36 12.12 -1.04 2.95
C PRO A 36 10.74 -1.31 3.55
N LEU A 37 10.44 -2.56 3.91
CA LEU A 37 9.11 -2.96 4.43
C LEU A 37 8.66 -2.12 5.62
N PHE A 38 9.60 -1.78 6.50
CA PHE A 38 9.35 -0.95 7.66
C PHE A 38 8.91 0.49 7.30
N ALA A 39 9.35 1.02 6.16
CA ALA A 39 8.93 2.34 5.69
C ALA A 39 7.43 2.41 5.39
N GLY A 40 6.83 1.32 4.90
CA GLY A 40 5.37 1.23 4.71
C GLY A 40 4.60 1.35 6.03
N ILE A 41 5.09 0.67 7.07
CA ILE A 41 4.51 0.75 8.41
C ILE A 41 4.67 2.16 8.99
N ILE A 42 5.85 2.78 8.86
CA ILE A 42 6.08 4.17 9.29
C ILE A 42 5.11 5.11 8.58
N ALA A 43 4.99 4.99 7.25
CA ALA A 43 4.08 5.82 6.46
C ALA A 43 2.61 5.64 6.88
N GLY A 44 2.19 4.42 7.20
CA GLY A 44 0.84 4.15 7.73
C GLY A 44 0.60 4.78 9.10
N ILE A 45 1.57 4.67 10.02
CA ILE A 45 1.48 5.26 11.36
C ILE A 45 1.47 6.80 11.29
N VAL A 46 2.44 7.38 10.59
CA VAL A 46 2.57 8.84 10.46
C VAL A 46 1.40 9.42 9.67
N GLY A 47 0.98 8.77 8.58
CA GLY A 47 -0.21 9.15 7.81
C GLY A 47 -1.47 9.13 8.69
N GLY A 48 -1.74 8.02 9.37
CA GLY A 48 -2.92 7.87 10.22
C GLY A 48 -2.98 8.88 11.37
N ILE A 49 -1.85 9.20 12.01
CA ILE A 49 -1.80 10.13 13.14
C ILE A 49 -1.78 11.58 12.66
N VAL A 50 -0.80 11.96 11.83
CA VAL A 50 -0.57 13.37 11.46
C VAL A 50 -1.68 13.85 10.53
N VAL A 51 -1.99 13.10 9.47
CA VAL A 51 -3.05 13.49 8.52
C VAL A 51 -4.43 13.32 9.14
N GLY A 52 -4.64 12.28 9.96
CA GLY A 52 -5.90 12.09 10.69
C GLY A 52 -6.25 13.28 11.61
N ILE A 53 -5.24 13.84 12.30
CA ILE A 53 -5.44 15.04 13.14
C ILE A 53 -5.53 16.31 12.28
N ALA A 54 -4.72 16.42 11.23
CA ALA A 54 -4.56 17.65 10.46
C ALA A 54 -5.66 17.89 9.42
N SER A 55 -6.14 16.86 8.71
CA SER A 55 -7.00 17.00 7.51
C SER A 55 -8.41 17.53 7.80
N GLY A 56 -8.98 17.20 8.96
CA GLY A 56 -10.40 17.45 9.22
C GLY A 56 -11.35 16.55 8.42
N SER A 57 -10.85 15.47 7.81
CA SER A 57 -11.68 14.42 7.20
C SER A 57 -12.14 13.43 8.27
N PRO A 58 -13.45 13.32 8.58
CA PRO A 58 -13.91 12.49 9.70
C PRO A 58 -13.79 10.98 9.46
N LEU A 59 -13.82 10.54 8.21
CA LEU A 59 -13.75 9.13 7.81
C LEU A 59 -12.47 8.77 7.05
N GLY A 60 -11.63 9.77 6.75
CA GLY A 60 -10.41 9.60 5.98
C GLY A 60 -9.35 8.81 6.75
N VAL A 61 -8.70 7.88 6.05
CA VAL A 61 -7.52 7.15 6.54
C VAL A 61 -6.39 7.39 5.55
N SER A 62 -5.20 7.71 6.07
CA SER A 62 -4.02 7.99 5.25
C SER A 62 -2.91 6.98 5.53
N GLY A 63 -2.21 6.58 4.47
CA GLY A 63 -1.13 5.60 4.50
C GLY A 63 -0.57 5.38 3.08
N PRO A 64 0.27 4.34 2.88
CA PRO A 64 0.80 4.00 1.57
C PRO A 64 -0.33 3.74 0.56
N ALA A 65 -0.21 4.30 -0.65
CA ALA A 65 -1.20 4.15 -1.70
C ALA A 65 -0.69 3.23 -2.81
N ALA A 66 -1.51 2.23 -3.21
CA ALA A 66 -1.15 1.28 -4.25
C ALA A 66 -0.87 1.96 -5.60
N GLY A 67 -1.63 3.03 -5.92
CA GLY A 67 -1.45 3.81 -7.15
C GLY A 67 -0.09 4.52 -7.26
N LEU A 68 0.59 4.76 -6.14
CA LEU A 68 1.90 5.40 -6.10
C LEU A 68 3.07 4.40 -6.15
N ALA A 69 2.83 3.09 -5.96
CA ALA A 69 3.90 2.10 -5.80
C ALA A 69 4.89 2.10 -6.98
N VAL A 70 4.40 2.22 -8.21
CA VAL A 70 5.24 2.32 -9.43
C VAL A 70 6.11 3.56 -9.40
N ILE A 71 5.50 4.69 -9.04
CA ILE A 71 6.15 5.98 -9.04
C ILE A 71 7.28 5.93 -8.01
N VAL A 72 7.02 5.35 -6.84
CA VAL A 72 8.04 5.13 -5.82
C VAL A 72 9.17 4.23 -6.33
N LEU A 73 8.86 3.04 -6.86
CA LEU A 73 9.88 2.11 -7.36
C LEU A 73 10.77 2.76 -8.42
N SER A 74 10.15 3.33 -9.45
CA SER A 74 10.85 3.98 -10.56
C SER A 74 11.66 5.20 -10.10
N SER A 75 11.17 5.94 -9.09
CA SER A 75 11.88 7.08 -8.51
C SER A 75 13.11 6.62 -7.71
N ILE A 76 12.99 5.56 -6.92
CA ILE A 76 14.12 4.99 -6.17
C ILE A 76 15.21 4.53 -7.15
N ALA A 77 14.82 3.80 -8.20
CA ALA A 77 15.73 3.35 -9.24
C ALA A 77 16.39 4.52 -9.98
N SER A 78 15.62 5.53 -10.36
CA SER A 78 16.14 6.71 -11.09
C SER A 78 17.06 7.59 -10.24
N LEU A 79 16.82 7.69 -8.94
CA LEU A 79 17.65 8.48 -8.02
C LEU A 79 18.84 7.69 -7.47
N GLY A 80 18.87 6.38 -7.69
CA GLY A 80 19.95 5.48 -7.31
C GLY A 80 20.03 5.17 -5.81
N SER A 81 19.19 5.77 -4.97
CA SER A 81 19.13 5.48 -3.53
C SER A 81 17.78 5.80 -2.90
N TRP A 82 17.44 5.03 -1.86
CA TRP A 82 16.27 5.27 -1.02
C TRP A 82 16.33 6.62 -0.31
N GLN A 83 17.52 7.02 0.16
CA GLN A 83 17.77 8.28 0.84
C GLN A 83 17.52 9.50 -0.06
N ALA A 84 17.91 9.43 -1.34
CA ALA A 84 17.63 10.47 -2.31
C ALA A 84 16.12 10.55 -2.62
N PHE A 85 15.43 9.41 -2.68
CA PHE A 85 13.97 9.37 -2.81
C PHE A 85 13.27 10.04 -1.61
N LEU A 86 13.73 9.79 -0.38
CA LEU A 86 13.19 10.48 0.80
C LEU A 86 13.30 12.00 0.69
N THR A 87 14.38 12.52 0.12
CA THR A 87 14.54 13.96 -0.15
C THR A 87 13.46 14.46 -1.13
N ALA A 88 13.18 13.71 -2.20
CA ALA A 88 12.09 14.03 -3.12
C ALA A 88 10.71 14.01 -2.42
N VAL A 89 10.48 13.07 -1.49
CA VAL A 89 9.24 13.01 -0.69
C VAL A 89 9.10 14.23 0.22
N VAL A 90 10.17 14.66 0.88
CA VAL A 90 10.16 15.89 1.70
C VAL A 90 9.81 17.11 0.85
N LEU A 91 10.44 17.25 -0.32
CA LEU A 91 10.13 18.33 -1.26
C LEU A 91 8.68 18.25 -1.77
N ALA A 92 8.18 17.06 -2.06
CA ALA A 92 6.79 16.86 -2.47
C ALA A 92 5.83 17.34 -1.38
N GLY A 93 6.09 17.00 -0.11
CA GLY A 93 5.30 17.49 1.03
C GLY A 93 5.35 19.02 1.18
N ILE A 94 6.51 19.64 0.96
CA ILE A 94 6.63 21.11 0.94
C ILE A 94 5.79 21.71 -0.19
N ILE A 95 5.85 21.15 -1.39
CA ILE A 95 5.04 21.59 -2.53
C ILE A 95 3.54 21.45 -2.20
N GLN A 96 3.12 20.33 -1.60
CA GLN A 96 1.73 20.12 -1.19
C GLN A 96 1.27 21.14 -0.14
N MET A 97 2.11 21.46 0.85
CA MET A 97 1.80 22.52 1.81
C MET A 97 1.63 23.87 1.11
N ILE A 98 2.52 24.23 0.19
CA ILE A 98 2.42 25.48 -0.60
C ILE A 98 1.10 25.50 -1.40
N LEU A 99 0.75 24.40 -2.07
CA LEU A 99 -0.50 24.27 -2.81
C LEU A 99 -1.73 24.40 -1.91
N GLY A 100 -1.71 23.81 -0.71
CA GLY A 100 -2.76 23.95 0.29
C GLY A 100 -2.95 25.41 0.73
N TYR A 101 -1.85 26.11 1.05
CA TYR A 101 -1.90 27.54 1.38
C TYR A 101 -2.36 28.42 0.22
N ALA A 102 -1.96 28.08 -1.01
CA ALA A 102 -2.41 28.72 -2.24
C ALA A 102 -3.87 28.40 -2.60
N LYS A 103 -4.54 27.56 -1.80
CA LYS A 103 -5.92 27.10 -2.01
C LYS A 103 -6.13 26.36 -3.34
N ALA A 104 -5.13 25.59 -3.77
CA ALA A 104 -5.15 24.84 -5.03
C ALA A 104 -6.00 23.55 -4.99
N GLY A 105 -6.63 23.21 -3.85
CA GLY A 105 -7.49 22.04 -3.71
C GLY A 105 -8.75 22.07 -4.60
N PHE A 106 -9.09 23.23 -5.17
CA PHE A 106 -10.17 23.36 -6.15
C PHE A 106 -9.90 22.57 -7.45
N ILE A 107 -8.65 22.19 -7.73
CA ILE A 107 -8.26 21.42 -8.93
C ILE A 107 -9.00 20.07 -9.00
N ALA A 108 -9.33 19.45 -7.85
CA ALA A 108 -10.06 18.19 -7.84
C ALA A 108 -11.42 18.25 -8.55
N TYR A 109 -12.08 19.41 -8.55
CA TYR A 109 -13.38 19.58 -9.21
C TYR A 109 -13.30 19.54 -10.74
N PHE A 110 -12.10 19.66 -11.32
CA PHE A 110 -11.91 19.60 -12.77
C PHE A 110 -11.58 18.20 -13.30
N PHE A 111 -11.38 17.21 -12.42
CA PHE A 111 -11.11 15.84 -12.84
C PHE A 111 -12.40 15.15 -13.27
N PRO A 112 -12.55 14.77 -14.55
CA PRO A 112 -13.76 14.09 -15.00
C PRO A 112 -13.88 12.73 -14.30
N THR A 113 -15.08 12.37 -13.86
CA THR A 113 -15.35 11.06 -13.26
C THR A 113 -14.93 9.89 -14.16
N SER A 114 -14.94 10.07 -15.49
CA SER A 114 -14.43 9.09 -16.45
C SER A 114 -12.93 8.83 -16.32
N VAL A 115 -12.12 9.88 -16.08
CA VAL A 115 -10.66 9.76 -15.89
C VAL A 115 -10.36 8.98 -14.61
N ILE A 116 -11.05 9.31 -13.53
CA ILE A 116 -10.90 8.63 -12.23
C ILE A 116 -11.25 7.14 -12.35
N LYS A 117 -12.40 6.84 -12.97
CA LYS A 117 -12.80 5.44 -13.22
C LYS A 117 -11.79 4.70 -14.11
N GLY A 118 -11.28 5.34 -15.16
CA GLY A 118 -10.25 4.79 -16.03
C GLY A 118 -8.95 4.48 -15.27
N MET A 119 -8.49 5.43 -14.45
CA MET A 119 -7.30 5.28 -13.62
C MET A 119 -7.45 4.14 -12.62
N LEU A 120 -8.53 4.09 -11.84
CA LEU A 120 -8.78 3.02 -10.86
C LEU A 120 -8.94 1.65 -11.53
N THR A 121 -9.61 1.58 -12.69
CA THR A 121 -9.74 0.33 -13.46
C THR A 121 -8.38 -0.14 -13.99
N GLY A 122 -7.57 0.79 -14.51
CA GLY A 122 -6.21 0.52 -14.99
C GLY A 122 -5.31 -0.01 -13.87
N ILE A 123 -5.27 0.68 -12.72
CA ILE A 123 -4.51 0.25 -11.55
C ILE A 123 -4.99 -1.12 -11.05
N GLY A 124 -6.31 -1.34 -10.95
CA GLY A 124 -6.87 -2.62 -10.53
C GLY A 124 -6.49 -3.77 -11.47
N LEU A 125 -6.64 -3.58 -12.78
CA LEU A 125 -6.24 -4.58 -13.78
C LEU A 125 -4.73 -4.85 -13.72
N LEU A 126 -3.93 -3.80 -13.58
CA LEU A 126 -2.49 -3.90 -13.48
C LEU A 126 -2.07 -4.70 -12.25
N ILE A 127 -2.66 -4.43 -11.08
CA ILE A 127 -2.40 -5.19 -9.85
C ILE A 127 -2.78 -6.66 -10.07
N ILE A 128 -3.96 -6.95 -10.62
CA ILE A 128 -4.38 -8.34 -10.91
C ILE A 128 -3.35 -9.04 -11.79
N LEU A 129 -2.96 -8.43 -12.91
CA LEU A 129 -2.02 -9.02 -13.85
C LEU A 129 -0.65 -9.28 -13.21
N LYS A 130 -0.20 -8.39 -12.32
CA LYS A 130 1.09 -8.53 -11.63
C LYS A 130 1.05 -9.50 -10.46
N GLN A 131 -0.11 -9.70 -9.83
CA GLN A 131 -0.26 -10.66 -8.73
C GLN A 131 -0.47 -12.12 -9.21
N ILE A 132 -0.84 -12.35 -10.48
CA ILE A 132 -0.99 -13.72 -11.03
C ILE A 132 0.33 -14.51 -10.96
N PRO A 133 1.48 -14.01 -11.46
CA PRO A 133 2.76 -14.73 -11.33
C PRO A 133 3.14 -15.03 -9.88
N HIS A 134 2.99 -14.06 -8.97
CA HIS A 134 3.23 -14.24 -7.53
C HIS A 134 2.32 -15.33 -6.92
N ALA A 135 1.04 -15.36 -7.30
CA ALA A 135 0.11 -16.39 -6.86
C ALA A 135 0.44 -17.80 -7.39
N LEU A 136 1.21 -17.88 -8.48
CA LEU A 136 1.73 -19.12 -9.02
C LEU A 136 3.13 -19.45 -8.46
N GLY A 137 3.72 -18.60 -7.61
CA GLY A 137 5.07 -18.77 -7.09
C GLY A 137 6.16 -18.54 -8.13
N TRP A 138 5.91 -17.65 -9.09
CA TRP A 138 6.91 -17.19 -10.04
C TRP A 138 7.31 -15.75 -9.72
N ASP A 139 8.41 -15.61 -8.97
CA ASP A 139 8.88 -14.34 -8.41
C ASP A 139 10.20 -13.85 -9.05
N LYS A 140 10.45 -14.23 -10.31
CA LYS A 140 11.65 -13.78 -11.05
C LYS A 140 11.54 -12.39 -11.66
N ALA A 141 10.33 -11.86 -11.81
CA ALA A 141 10.12 -10.48 -12.20
C ALA A 141 10.54 -9.58 -11.03
N GLU A 142 11.21 -8.45 -11.29
CA GLU A 142 11.50 -7.46 -10.25
C GLU A 142 10.21 -7.11 -9.49
N GLU A 143 10.16 -7.46 -8.21
CA GLU A 143 9.01 -7.20 -7.36
C GLU A 143 8.69 -5.70 -7.38
N GLY A 144 7.44 -5.37 -7.71
CA GLY A 144 7.00 -3.99 -7.85
C GLY A 144 7.15 -3.37 -9.24
N SER A 145 7.81 -4.04 -10.20
CA SER A 145 7.88 -3.56 -11.58
C SER A 145 6.49 -3.62 -12.21
N LEU A 146 5.75 -2.51 -12.14
CA LEU A 146 4.44 -2.38 -12.79
C LEU A 146 4.59 -1.99 -14.28
N SER A 147 5.83 -1.88 -14.78
CA SER A 147 6.09 -1.70 -16.21
C SER A 147 5.57 -2.91 -17.00
N PHE A 148 4.91 -2.63 -18.11
CA PHE A 148 4.46 -3.68 -19.02
C PHE A 148 5.63 -4.40 -19.69
N MET A 149 6.69 -3.65 -20.02
CA MET A 149 7.94 -4.15 -20.58
C MET A 149 9.00 -4.17 -19.49
N GLN A 150 9.61 -5.33 -19.26
CA GLN A 150 10.64 -5.52 -18.25
C GLN A 150 12.04 -5.40 -18.86
N SER A 151 13.02 -5.12 -18.01
CA SER A 151 14.43 -4.94 -18.37
C SER A 151 15.07 -6.20 -18.97
N ASP A 152 14.50 -7.38 -18.71
CA ASP A 152 14.89 -8.67 -19.25
C ASP A 152 14.28 -8.96 -20.65
N GLY A 153 13.58 -7.99 -21.24
CA GLY A 153 12.91 -8.10 -22.54
C GLY A 153 11.57 -8.84 -22.50
N GLN A 154 11.10 -9.23 -21.31
CA GLN A 154 9.80 -9.87 -21.13
C GLN A 154 8.69 -8.84 -20.94
N ASN A 155 7.45 -9.30 -21.04
CA ASN A 155 6.29 -8.50 -20.71
C ASN A 155 5.40 -9.21 -19.71
N THR A 156 4.42 -8.50 -19.16
CA THR A 156 3.48 -9.05 -18.17
C THR A 156 2.81 -10.35 -18.63
N PHE A 157 2.49 -10.49 -19.93
CA PHE A 157 1.85 -11.71 -20.45
C PHE A 157 2.84 -12.87 -20.60
N SER A 158 4.07 -12.60 -21.04
CA SER A 158 5.08 -13.66 -21.15
C SER A 158 5.49 -14.20 -19.77
N GLU A 159 5.51 -13.34 -18.74
CA GLU A 159 5.71 -13.76 -17.35
C GLU A 159 4.57 -14.62 -16.83
N ILE A 160 3.30 -14.30 -17.14
CA ILE A 160 2.17 -15.19 -16.81
C ILE A 160 2.34 -16.54 -17.52
N GLY A 161 2.78 -16.53 -18.78
CA GLY A 161 3.06 -17.76 -19.54
C GLY A 161 4.14 -18.63 -18.89
N LYS A 162 5.23 -18.03 -18.41
CA LYS A 162 6.28 -18.73 -17.65
C LYS A 162 5.79 -19.19 -16.29
N ALA A 163 5.01 -18.37 -15.60
CA ALA A 163 4.45 -18.72 -14.30
C ALA A 163 3.59 -19.98 -14.39
N LEU A 164 2.84 -20.17 -15.49
CA LEU A 164 2.09 -21.41 -15.74
C LEU A 164 2.99 -22.63 -16.03
N GLN A 165 4.21 -22.43 -16.51
CA GLN A 165 5.17 -23.51 -16.78
C GLN A 165 6.00 -23.89 -15.56
N TYR A 166 6.35 -22.90 -14.73
CA TYR A 166 7.29 -23.03 -13.62
C TYR A 166 6.64 -22.67 -12.27
N PHE A 167 5.34 -22.91 -12.13
CA PHE A 167 4.64 -22.62 -10.88
C PHE A 167 5.19 -23.46 -9.73
N THR A 168 5.12 -22.90 -8.52
CA THR A 168 5.44 -23.60 -7.28
C THR A 168 4.15 -24.13 -6.66
N PRO A 169 3.94 -25.45 -6.55
CA PRO A 169 2.69 -26.02 -6.04
C PRO A 169 2.32 -25.53 -4.63
N GLY A 170 3.33 -25.35 -3.76
CA GLY A 170 3.14 -24.78 -2.43
C GLY A 170 2.50 -23.39 -2.48
N ALA A 171 3.09 -22.47 -3.25
CA ALA A 171 2.58 -21.11 -3.42
C ALA A 171 1.14 -21.10 -3.97
N VAL A 172 0.86 -21.91 -5.01
CA VAL A 172 -0.50 -22.05 -5.57
C VAL A 172 -1.51 -22.50 -4.52
N LEU A 173 -1.15 -23.49 -3.70
CA LEU A 173 -2.02 -23.96 -2.62
C LEU A 173 -2.31 -22.84 -1.62
N ILE A 174 -1.27 -22.10 -1.21
CA ILE A 174 -1.42 -20.94 -0.32
C ILE A 174 -2.39 -19.93 -0.94
N SER A 175 -2.17 -19.55 -2.20
CA SER A 175 -2.98 -18.54 -2.89
C SER A 175 -4.44 -18.94 -3.07
N VAL A 176 -4.71 -20.19 -3.44
CA VAL A 176 -6.08 -20.71 -3.59
C VAL A 176 -6.81 -20.73 -2.25
N LEU A 177 -6.16 -21.23 -1.19
CA LEU A 177 -6.75 -21.25 0.14
C LEU A 177 -6.98 -19.83 0.67
N SER A 178 -6.02 -18.93 0.45
CA SER A 178 -6.13 -17.51 0.79
C SER A 178 -7.34 -16.86 0.13
N LEU A 179 -7.51 -17.05 -1.18
CA LEU A 179 -8.64 -16.50 -1.93
C LEU A 179 -9.97 -17.10 -1.45
N ALA A 180 -10.02 -18.41 -1.21
CA ALA A 180 -11.19 -19.09 -0.68
C ALA A 180 -11.59 -18.54 0.69
N VAL A 181 -10.61 -18.34 1.59
CA VAL A 181 -10.84 -17.73 2.92
C VAL A 181 -11.35 -16.31 2.77
N LEU A 182 -10.74 -15.45 1.95
CA LEU A 182 -11.22 -14.07 1.74
C LEU A 182 -12.66 -14.02 1.23
N ILE A 183 -12.99 -14.84 0.23
CA ILE A 183 -14.35 -14.91 -0.34
C ILE A 183 -15.35 -15.40 0.71
N LEU A 184 -15.00 -16.45 1.46
CA LEU A 184 -15.84 -16.98 2.53
C LEU A 184 -16.04 -15.96 3.66
N TRP A 185 -14.97 -15.24 4.01
CA TRP A 185 -14.99 -14.24 5.06
C TRP A 185 -15.97 -13.13 4.73
N ASP A 186 -15.78 -12.50 3.56
CA ASP A 186 -16.56 -11.36 3.12
C ASP A 186 -18.03 -11.72 2.84
N LYS A 187 -18.27 -12.83 2.13
CA LYS A 187 -19.65 -13.19 1.72
C LYS A 187 -20.48 -13.79 2.84
N VAL A 188 -19.86 -14.57 3.75
CA VAL A 188 -20.59 -15.41 4.72
C VAL A 188 -20.27 -15.02 6.16
N LEU A 189 -19.00 -15.01 6.56
CA LEU A 189 -18.63 -14.91 7.98
C LEU A 189 -18.89 -13.52 8.57
N THR A 190 -18.52 -12.45 7.86
CA THR A 190 -18.74 -11.06 8.29
C THR A 190 -20.22 -10.74 8.56
N LYS A 191 -21.12 -11.45 7.86
CA LYS A 191 -22.58 -11.29 8.02
C LYS A 191 -23.16 -12.11 9.17
N LYS A 192 -22.46 -13.13 9.66
CA LYS A 192 -22.99 -14.10 10.62
C LYS A 192 -22.77 -13.69 12.08
N HIS A 193 -21.56 -13.23 12.43
CA HIS A 193 -21.24 -12.85 13.80
C HIS A 193 -20.34 -11.61 13.88
N LYS A 194 -20.53 -10.79 14.92
CA LYS A 194 -19.77 -9.55 15.17
C LYS A 194 -18.25 -9.78 15.31
N ILE A 195 -17.83 -10.97 15.74
CA ILE A 195 -16.40 -11.29 15.87
C ILE A 195 -15.68 -11.28 14.52
N PHE A 196 -16.37 -11.67 13.44
CA PHE A 196 -15.85 -11.64 12.07
C PHE A 196 -15.88 -10.25 11.44
N GLN A 197 -16.55 -9.28 12.10
CA GLN A 197 -16.48 -7.87 11.72
C GLN A 197 -15.25 -7.21 12.35
N LEU A 198 -14.86 -7.64 13.56
CA LEU A 198 -13.64 -7.18 14.25
C LEU A 198 -12.38 -7.82 13.67
N LEU A 199 -12.37 -9.15 13.50
CA LEU A 199 -11.27 -9.87 12.89
C LEU A 199 -11.43 -9.87 11.36
N GLN A 200 -10.49 -9.24 10.67
CA GLN A 200 -10.56 -8.99 9.23
C GLN A 200 -9.97 -10.14 8.42
N GLY A 201 -10.57 -10.47 7.27
CA GLY A 201 -10.10 -11.55 6.39
C GLY A 201 -8.60 -11.47 6.02
N PRO A 202 -8.06 -10.28 5.69
CA PRO A 202 -6.63 -10.12 5.37
C PRO A 202 -5.67 -10.64 6.45
N ILE A 203 -5.92 -10.38 7.74
CA ILE A 203 -5.01 -10.86 8.80
C ILE A 203 -5.08 -12.38 8.95
N VAL A 204 -6.26 -12.96 8.75
CA VAL A 204 -6.47 -14.42 8.82
C VAL A 204 -5.69 -15.11 7.72
N VAL A 205 -5.69 -14.54 6.52
CA VAL A 205 -4.91 -15.05 5.39
C VAL A 205 -3.40 -14.94 5.62
N VAL A 206 -2.93 -13.85 6.21
CA VAL A 206 -1.52 -13.72 6.58
C VAL A 206 -1.12 -14.79 7.59
N VAL A 207 -1.92 -14.99 8.64
CA VAL A 207 -1.69 -16.05 9.64
C VAL A 207 -1.70 -17.44 8.98
N LEU A 208 -2.66 -17.70 8.09
CA LEU A 208 -2.74 -18.95 7.34
C LEU A 208 -1.47 -19.20 6.52
N GLY A 209 -0.97 -18.18 5.80
CA GLY A 209 0.29 -18.26 5.06
C GLY A 209 1.49 -18.56 5.94
N ILE A 210 1.60 -17.90 7.10
CA ILE A 210 2.67 -18.16 8.09
C ILE A 210 2.62 -19.60 8.58
N VAL A 211 1.43 -20.09 8.96
CA VAL A 211 1.24 -21.46 9.47
C VAL A 211 1.60 -22.49 8.40
N MET A 212 1.15 -22.30 7.15
CA MET A 212 1.49 -23.22 6.07
C MET A 212 2.99 -23.23 5.76
N ASN A 213 3.63 -22.06 5.72
CA ASN A 213 5.08 -21.99 5.55
C ASN A 213 5.83 -22.72 6.68
N MET A 214 5.38 -22.61 7.94
CA MET A 214 5.95 -23.38 9.05
C MET A 214 5.74 -24.89 8.88
N MET A 215 4.56 -25.32 8.41
CA MET A 215 4.28 -26.73 8.14
C MET A 215 5.16 -27.31 7.01
N PHE A 216 5.41 -26.52 5.96
CA PHE A 216 6.33 -26.86 4.87
C PHE A 216 7.76 -27.03 5.38
N GLN A 217 8.25 -26.09 6.19
CA GLN A 217 9.60 -26.14 6.75
C GLN A 217 9.82 -27.31 7.74
N ASN A 218 8.79 -27.69 8.49
CA ASN A 218 8.85 -28.79 9.44
C ASN A 218 8.60 -30.17 8.79
N GLY A 219 8.42 -30.24 7.47
CA GLY A 219 8.19 -31.49 6.73
C GLY A 219 6.83 -32.15 7.03
N MET A 220 5.86 -31.39 7.56
CA MET A 220 4.50 -31.90 7.78
C MET A 220 3.70 -32.01 6.48
N LEU A 221 4.07 -31.22 5.47
CA LEU A 221 3.48 -31.19 4.14
C LEU A 221 4.62 -31.18 3.12
N ASP A 222 4.54 -32.03 2.11
CA ASP A 222 5.58 -32.23 1.08
C ASP A 222 5.60 -31.10 0.03
N PHE A 223 5.70 -29.86 0.48
CA PHE A 223 5.85 -28.67 -0.36
C PHE A 223 7.03 -27.85 0.12
N THR A 224 7.62 -27.10 -0.81
CA THR A 224 8.69 -26.14 -0.51
C THR A 224 8.32 -24.78 -1.07
N LEU A 225 8.81 -23.74 -0.40
CA LEU A 225 8.79 -22.37 -0.89
C LEU A 225 10.24 -21.92 -1.09
N ALA A 226 10.47 -21.19 -2.18
CA ALA A 226 11.74 -20.54 -2.43
C ALA A 226 11.91 -19.31 -1.51
N ALA A 227 13.14 -18.80 -1.40
CA ALA A 227 13.45 -17.73 -0.46
C ALA A 227 12.80 -16.39 -0.80
N ASP A 228 12.59 -16.14 -2.10
CA ASP A 228 11.87 -15.01 -2.69
C ASP A 228 10.34 -15.13 -2.52
N GLN A 229 9.80 -16.34 -2.38
CA GLN A 229 8.37 -16.58 -2.12
C GLN A 229 7.94 -16.29 -0.67
N VAL A 230 8.86 -15.89 0.20
CA VAL A 230 8.58 -15.63 1.62
C VAL A 230 8.97 -14.21 1.98
N VAL A 231 7.97 -13.42 2.38
CA VAL A 231 8.19 -12.06 2.87
C VAL A 231 8.90 -12.11 4.23
N ARG A 232 10.17 -11.70 4.26
CA ARG A 232 10.95 -11.59 5.49
C ARG A 232 10.92 -10.16 6.01
N ILE A 233 10.18 -9.94 7.09
CA ILE A 233 10.20 -8.66 7.79
C ILE A 233 11.47 -8.64 8.65
N PRO A 234 12.36 -7.65 8.50
CA PRO A 234 13.51 -7.50 9.39
C PRO A 234 12.99 -7.21 10.81
N VAL A 235 13.17 -8.16 11.72
CA VAL A 235 12.83 -7.98 13.14
C VAL A 235 14.12 -7.58 13.86
N PRO A 236 14.19 -6.37 14.42
CA PRO A 236 15.38 -5.95 15.16
C PRO A 236 15.51 -6.77 16.46
N GLU A 237 16.70 -7.31 16.69
CA GLU A 237 17.02 -8.12 17.89
C GLU A 237 17.22 -7.23 19.13
N ASP A 238 17.59 -5.97 18.93
CA ASP A 238 17.88 -4.99 19.96
C ASP A 238 17.37 -3.59 19.60
N PHE A 239 17.43 -2.68 20.58
CA PHE A 239 17.00 -1.30 20.40
C PHE A 239 17.84 -0.56 19.33
N THR A 240 19.13 -0.88 19.22
CA THR A 240 20.02 -0.30 18.20
C THR A 240 19.57 -0.69 16.80
N GLY A 241 19.28 -1.98 16.58
CA GLY A 241 18.74 -2.49 15.33
C GLY A 241 17.38 -1.88 14.98
N PHE A 242 16.55 -1.58 15.98
CA PHE A 242 15.27 -0.88 15.78
C PHE A 242 15.49 0.55 15.28
N ILE A 243 16.38 1.32 15.92
CA ILE A 243 16.72 2.68 15.46
C ILE A 243 17.38 2.64 14.08
N GLY A 244 18.17 1.61 13.77
CA GLY A 244 18.79 1.41 12.47
C GLY A 244 17.81 1.20 11.30
N GLN A 245 16.54 0.89 11.58
CA GLN A 245 15.50 0.83 10.54
C GLN A 245 15.05 2.21 10.06
N PHE A 246 15.32 3.27 10.82
CA PHE A 246 14.98 4.64 10.44
C PHE A 246 16.06 5.20 9.53
N THR A 247 15.66 5.65 8.35
CA THR A 247 16.55 6.27 7.37
C THR A 247 16.19 7.74 7.21
N PHE A 248 17.21 8.60 7.17
CA PHE A 248 17.04 10.03 6.93
C PHE A 248 17.24 10.38 5.45
N PRO A 249 16.61 11.45 4.95
CA PRO A 249 16.83 11.95 3.60
C PRO A 249 18.27 12.43 3.41
N ASP A 250 18.81 12.21 2.21
CA ASP A 250 20.11 12.74 1.80
C ASP A 250 19.92 14.09 1.08
N PHE A 251 20.23 15.19 1.76
CA PHE A 251 20.10 16.53 1.18
C PHE A 251 21.26 16.91 0.24
N SER A 252 22.30 16.08 0.12
CA SER A 252 23.38 16.33 -0.85
C SER A 252 22.88 16.26 -2.30
N VAL A 253 21.80 15.52 -2.55
CA VAL A 253 21.19 15.38 -3.89
C VAL A 253 20.34 16.56 -4.32
N LEU A 254 20.24 17.64 -3.53
CA LEU A 254 19.48 18.84 -3.89
C LEU A 254 20.00 19.56 -5.14
N ALA A 255 21.24 19.28 -5.57
CA ALA A 255 21.77 19.78 -6.85
C ALA A 255 21.24 19.01 -8.07
N ASN A 256 20.67 17.81 -7.86
CA ASN A 256 20.14 16.98 -8.95
C ASN A 256 18.74 17.44 -9.35
N PHE A 257 18.58 17.89 -10.59
CA PHE A 257 17.30 18.35 -11.12
C PHE A 257 16.22 17.26 -11.16
N GLU A 258 16.61 15.98 -11.24
CA GLU A 258 15.68 14.85 -11.28
C GLU A 258 14.88 14.72 -9.99
N VAL A 259 15.48 15.07 -8.84
CA VAL A 259 14.82 15.05 -7.53
C VAL A 259 13.60 15.98 -7.52
N TYR A 260 13.70 17.16 -8.14
CA TYR A 260 12.59 18.11 -8.22
C TYR A 260 11.50 17.66 -9.17
N LYS A 261 11.84 17.04 -10.31
CA LYS A 261 10.83 16.47 -11.22
C LYS A 261 10.00 15.42 -10.50
N ILE A 262 10.67 14.49 -9.82
CA ILE A 262 10.02 13.43 -9.05
C ILE A 262 9.16 14.04 -7.92
N ALA A 263 9.69 15.01 -7.18
CA ALA A 263 8.94 15.69 -6.13
C ALA A 263 7.65 16.35 -6.64
N VAL A 264 7.68 17.01 -7.79
CA VAL A 264 6.50 17.61 -8.43
C VAL A 264 5.50 16.53 -8.86
N VAL A 265 5.96 15.45 -9.49
CA VAL A 265 5.10 14.33 -9.90
C VAL A 265 4.40 13.71 -8.69
N ILE A 266 5.15 13.39 -7.63
CA ILE A 266 4.60 12.85 -6.38
C ILE A 266 3.59 13.83 -5.77
N ALA A 267 3.95 15.11 -5.64
CA ALA A 267 3.07 16.11 -5.06
C ALA A 267 1.74 16.21 -5.80
N ILE A 268 1.75 16.22 -7.13
CA ILE A 268 0.52 16.31 -7.93
C ILE A 268 -0.29 15.02 -7.82
N VAL A 269 0.31 13.86 -8.11
CA VAL A 269 -0.43 12.59 -8.15
C VAL A 269 -0.97 12.23 -6.77
N ALA A 270 -0.17 12.38 -5.71
CA ALA A 270 -0.61 12.10 -4.33
C ALA A 270 -1.73 13.06 -3.88
N SER A 271 -1.67 14.34 -4.26
CA SER A 271 -2.75 15.29 -3.95
C SER A 271 -4.05 14.91 -4.65
N LEU A 272 -3.97 14.52 -5.93
CA LEU A 272 -5.15 14.09 -6.68
C LEU A 272 -5.78 12.85 -6.06
N GLU A 273 -4.99 11.80 -5.82
CA GLU A 273 -5.47 10.58 -5.14
C GLU A 273 -6.12 10.89 -3.78
N THR A 274 -5.52 11.78 -3.00
CA THR A 274 -6.07 12.20 -1.69
C THR A 274 -7.42 12.90 -1.85
N LEU A 275 -7.53 13.84 -2.79
CA LEU A 275 -8.78 14.58 -3.02
C LEU A 275 -9.90 13.68 -3.55
N LEU A 276 -9.57 12.68 -4.36
CA LEU A 276 -10.51 11.67 -4.85
C LEU A 276 -10.99 10.75 -3.73
N CYS A 277 -10.06 10.32 -2.85
CA CYS A 277 -10.41 9.58 -1.64
C CYS A 277 -11.36 10.39 -0.76
N VAL A 278 -11.09 11.69 -0.57
CA VAL A 278 -11.96 12.59 0.18
C VAL A 278 -13.36 12.66 -0.42
N GLU A 279 -13.49 12.83 -1.73
CA GLU A 279 -14.80 12.87 -2.39
C GLU A 279 -15.59 11.56 -2.20
N ALA A 280 -14.90 10.42 -2.25
CA ALA A 280 -15.50 9.11 -2.01
C ALA A 280 -15.92 8.95 -0.54
N THR A 281 -15.07 9.34 0.42
CA THR A 281 -15.37 9.22 1.86
C THR A 281 -16.47 10.17 2.31
N ASP A 282 -16.52 11.39 1.78
CA ASP A 282 -17.57 12.36 2.12
C ASP A 282 -18.95 11.88 1.66
N LYS A 283 -19.02 11.15 0.53
CA LYS A 283 -20.26 10.50 0.06
C LYS A 283 -20.73 9.36 0.96
N LEU A 284 -19.83 8.75 1.72
CA LEU A 284 -20.13 7.69 2.67
C LEU A 284 -20.52 8.24 4.06
N ASP A 285 -20.25 9.52 4.34
CA ASP A 285 -20.50 10.12 5.65
C ASP A 285 -22.01 10.20 5.96
N PRO A 286 -22.52 9.50 7.00
CA PRO A 286 -23.92 9.58 7.39
C PRO A 286 -24.36 11.01 7.75
N TYR A 287 -23.42 11.83 8.21
CA TYR A 287 -23.65 13.23 8.58
C TYR A 287 -23.46 14.21 7.43
N LYS A 288 -23.08 13.73 6.23
CA LYS A 288 -22.84 14.54 5.01
C LYS A 288 -21.92 15.75 5.25
N ARG A 289 -20.90 15.58 6.11
CA ARG A 289 -19.90 16.63 6.32
C ARG A 289 -19.03 16.71 5.07
N ILE A 290 -18.54 17.92 4.78
CA ILE A 290 -17.65 18.19 3.66
C ILE A 290 -16.26 18.44 4.22
N THR A 291 -15.30 17.65 3.76
CA THR A 291 -13.90 17.79 4.13
C THR A 291 -13.29 19.02 3.44
N PRO A 292 -12.53 19.87 4.16
CA PRO A 292 -11.86 21.03 3.55
C PRO A 292 -10.71 20.60 2.64
N THR A 293 -10.87 20.70 1.33
CA THR A 293 -9.91 20.21 0.32
C THR A 293 -8.53 20.89 0.30
N ASN A 294 -8.37 22.03 0.99
CA ASN A 294 -7.10 22.77 1.05
C ASN A 294 -6.27 22.49 2.32
N ARG A 295 -6.81 21.68 3.23
CA ARG A 295 -6.24 21.41 4.55
C ARG A 295 -5.61 20.03 4.60
#